data_AF-A0A2V8RZG4-F1
#
_entry.id   AF-A0A2V8RZG4-F1
#
_cell.length_a   1.000
_cell.length_b   1.000
_cell.length_c   1.000
_cell.angle_alpha   90.00
_cell.angle_beta   90.00
_cell.angle_gamma   90.00
#
_symmetry.space_group_name_H-M   'P 1'
#
loop_
_entity.id
_entity.type
_entity.pdbx_description
1 polymer ?
#
loop_
_entity_poly.entity_id
_entity_poly.type
_entity_poly.pdbx_seq_one_letter_code
_entity_poly.pdbx_strand_id
1 'polypeptide(L)'
;MLLDEVEANGESWFVSRCFDYLRREGMVGIVSFSDPVPRTTATGEVVAPGHIGFVYQALSACYLGRSASRALRLLPDGRVIHERAIQKIRGGERGWRYAARPLEEFGASPAPSGDKTAWLNYWLARLTRKLPHGGNHKYAWALDRTARKLLPDSHPYPKVTVPQLKLW
;
A
#
# COMPACT_ATOMS: atom_id res chain seq x y z
N MET A 1 -1.43 -15.58 -9.25
CA MET A 1 -1.81 -15.83 -10.65
C MET A 1 -2.68 -17.06 -10.64
N LEU A 2 -3.84 -17.03 -11.31
CA LEU A 2 -4.58 -18.26 -11.59
C LEU A 2 -3.72 -19.15 -12.50
N LEU A 3 -3.97 -20.46 -12.45
CA LEU A 3 -3.26 -21.44 -13.27
C LEU A 3 -3.48 -21.14 -14.75
N ASP A 4 -2.49 -21.41 -15.60
CA ASP A 4 -2.52 -21.13 -17.05
C ASP A 4 -3.68 -21.84 -17.78
N GLU A 5 -4.28 -22.83 -17.14
CA GLU A 5 -5.46 -23.58 -17.61
C GLU A 5 -6.79 -22.84 -17.45
N VAL A 6 -6.82 -21.72 -16.73
CA VAL A 6 -8.03 -20.94 -16.51
C VAL A 6 -8.21 -19.96 -17.67
N GLU A 7 -9.31 -20.12 -18.42
CA GLU A 7 -9.68 -19.20 -19.49
C GLU A 7 -9.64 -17.74 -19.02
N ALA A 8 -9.35 -16.81 -19.94
CA ALA A 8 -9.09 -15.38 -19.66
C ALA A 8 -10.15 -14.66 -18.79
N ASN A 9 -11.35 -15.23 -18.62
CA ASN A 9 -12.42 -14.67 -17.80
C ASN A 9 -12.45 -15.16 -16.34
N GLY A 10 -11.58 -16.09 -15.94
CA GLY A 10 -11.61 -16.68 -14.60
C GLY A 10 -11.37 -15.69 -13.46
N GLU A 11 -10.45 -14.73 -13.66
CA GLU A 11 -10.19 -13.67 -12.67
C GLU A 11 -11.42 -12.77 -12.46
N SER A 12 -12.03 -12.32 -13.54
CA SER A 12 -13.23 -11.48 -13.50
C SER A 12 -14.42 -12.25 -12.92
N TRP A 13 -14.58 -13.54 -13.25
CA TRP A 13 -15.61 -14.39 -12.64
C TRP A 13 -15.39 -14.54 -11.14
N PHE A 14 -14.17 -14.88 -10.70
CA PHE A 14 -13.85 -15.04 -9.28
C PHE A 14 -14.13 -13.76 -8.49
N VAL A 15 -13.69 -12.60 -9.00
CA VAL A 15 -13.97 -11.30 -8.37
C VAL A 15 -15.47 -11.04 -8.30
N SER A 16 -16.23 -11.36 -9.35
CA SER A 16 -17.69 -11.25 -9.34
C SER A 16 -18.33 -12.09 -8.23
N ARG A 17 -17.83 -13.33 -8.03
CA ARG A 17 -18.28 -14.20 -6.91
C ARG A 17 -17.93 -13.62 -5.54
N CYS A 18 -16.75 -13.01 -5.39
CA CYS A 18 -16.41 -12.29 -4.17
C CYS A 18 -17.36 -11.11 -3.91
N PHE A 19 -17.74 -10.37 -4.95
CA PHE A 19 -18.69 -9.25 -4.82
C PHE A 19 -20.07 -9.72 -4.40
N ASP A 20 -20.57 -10.83 -4.98
CA ASP A 20 -21.81 -11.47 -4.56
C ASP A 20 -21.78 -11.87 -3.08
N TYR A 21 -20.68 -12.48 -2.65
CA TYR A 21 -20.52 -12.92 -1.26
C TYR A 21 -20.51 -11.72 -0.31
N LEU A 22 -19.67 -10.71 -0.57
CA LEU A 22 -19.56 -9.51 0.27
C LEU A 22 -20.89 -8.75 0.35
N ARG A 23 -21.65 -8.71 -0.75
CA ARG A 23 -22.98 -8.11 -0.76
C ARG A 23 -23.95 -8.84 0.18
N ARG A 24 -23.89 -10.18 0.25
CA ARG A 24 -24.72 -10.99 1.16
C ARG A 24 -24.35 -10.77 2.62
N GLU A 25 -23.08 -10.47 2.89
CA GLU A 25 -22.59 -10.06 4.22
C GLU A 25 -22.97 -8.60 4.56
N GLY A 26 -23.77 -7.92 3.73
CA GLY A 26 -24.24 -6.55 3.98
C GLY A 26 -23.24 -5.47 3.62
N MET A 27 -22.14 -5.79 2.95
CA MET A 27 -21.18 -4.78 2.47
C MET A 27 -21.76 -4.03 1.26
N VAL A 28 -21.65 -2.71 1.30
CA VAL A 28 -22.23 -1.81 0.27
C VAL A 28 -21.20 -1.39 -0.79
N GLY A 29 -19.92 -1.53 -0.49
CA GLY A 29 -18.85 -1.11 -1.39
C GLY A 29 -17.47 -1.60 -0.96
N ILE A 30 -16.54 -1.51 -1.90
CA ILE A 30 -15.14 -1.91 -1.73
C ILE A 30 -14.28 -0.72 -2.10
N VAL A 31 -13.25 -0.44 -1.31
CA VAL A 31 -12.20 0.53 -1.65
C VAL A 31 -10.87 -0.20 -1.73
N SER A 32 -10.13 0.05 -2.80
CA SER A 32 -8.80 -0.51 -3.02
C SER A 32 -7.80 0.57 -3.38
N PHE A 33 -6.53 0.32 -3.08
CA PHE A 33 -5.44 1.25 -3.30
C PHE A 33 -4.34 0.60 -4.14
N SER A 34 -3.77 1.36 -5.07
CA SER A 34 -2.55 0.96 -5.79
C SER A 34 -1.42 1.92 -5.45
N ASP A 35 -0.28 1.38 -5.05
CA ASP A 35 0.93 2.16 -4.75
C ASP A 35 1.77 2.27 -6.04
N PRO A 36 1.83 3.45 -6.66
CA PRO A 36 2.54 3.61 -7.94
C PRO A 36 4.05 3.79 -7.76
N VAL A 37 4.57 3.87 -6.52
CA VAL A 37 5.96 4.25 -6.29
C VAL A 37 6.81 2.99 -6.09
N PRO A 38 7.82 2.75 -6.95
CA PRO A 38 8.75 1.65 -6.74
C PRO A 38 9.50 1.80 -5.41
N ARG A 39 9.71 0.68 -4.73
CA ARG A 39 10.55 0.58 -3.53
C ARG A 39 11.76 -0.27 -3.82
N THR A 40 12.90 0.17 -3.34
CA THR A 40 14.17 -0.52 -3.51
C THR A 40 14.86 -0.79 -2.17
N THR A 41 15.82 -1.70 -2.14
CA THR A 41 16.78 -1.79 -1.05
C THR A 41 17.72 -0.57 -1.05
N ALA A 42 18.58 -0.47 -0.05
CA ALA A 42 19.67 0.51 0.00
C ALA A 42 20.70 0.29 -1.12
N THR A 43 20.83 -0.95 -1.62
CA THR A 43 21.72 -1.31 -2.75
C THR A 43 21.07 -1.06 -4.11
N GLY A 44 19.78 -0.69 -4.15
CA GLY A 44 19.07 -0.34 -5.39
C GLY A 44 18.24 -1.46 -6.00
N GLU A 45 18.22 -2.65 -5.40
CA GLU A 45 17.39 -3.77 -5.86
C GLU A 45 15.91 -3.47 -5.68
N VAL A 46 15.08 -3.80 -6.67
CA VAL A 46 13.64 -3.54 -6.61
C VAL A 46 12.95 -4.57 -5.73
N VAL A 47 12.34 -4.10 -4.64
CA VAL A 47 11.57 -4.92 -3.68
C VAL A 47 10.08 -4.87 -4.01
N ALA A 48 9.62 -3.75 -4.55
CA ALA A 48 8.28 -3.61 -5.11
C ALA A 48 8.34 -2.66 -6.31
N PRO A 49 7.91 -3.07 -7.51
CA PRO A 49 8.00 -2.22 -8.70
C PRO A 49 6.98 -1.07 -8.70
N GLY A 50 6.00 -1.09 -7.80
CA GLY A 50 4.83 -0.21 -7.86
C GLY A 50 3.83 -0.68 -8.92
N HIS A 51 2.60 -0.21 -8.82
CA HIS A 51 1.55 -0.46 -9.80
C HIS A 51 0.50 0.65 -9.77
N ILE A 52 -0.09 0.92 -10.93
CA ILE A 52 -1.16 1.92 -11.03
C ILE A 52 -2.56 1.33 -10.92
N GLY A 53 -2.69 0.01 -10.75
CA GLY A 53 -3.98 -0.65 -10.55
C GLY A 53 -4.68 -1.08 -11.84
N PHE A 54 -3.93 -1.55 -12.85
CA PHE A 54 -4.49 -2.04 -14.12
C PHE A 54 -5.65 -3.02 -13.94
N VAL A 55 -5.52 -3.98 -13.01
CA VAL A 55 -6.59 -4.94 -12.70
C VAL A 55 -7.86 -4.24 -12.20
N TYR A 56 -7.73 -3.20 -11.38
CA TYR A 56 -8.89 -2.45 -10.89
C TYR A 56 -9.59 -1.68 -12.01
N GLN A 57 -8.81 -1.15 -12.97
CA GLN A 57 -9.35 -0.50 -14.16
C GLN A 57 -10.08 -1.50 -15.07
N ALA A 58 -9.50 -2.67 -15.30
CA ALA A 58 -10.11 -3.76 -16.08
C ALA A 58 -11.42 -4.26 -15.44
N LEU A 59 -11.47 -4.28 -14.10
CA LEU A 59 -12.67 -4.61 -13.32
C LEU A 59 -13.64 -3.43 -13.16
N SER A 60 -13.51 -2.37 -13.97
CA SER A 60 -14.43 -1.22 -14.01
C SER A 60 -14.62 -0.52 -12.66
N ALA A 61 -13.56 -0.41 -11.86
CA ALA A 61 -13.60 0.34 -10.61
C ALA A 61 -13.75 1.85 -10.86
N CYS A 62 -14.59 2.55 -10.09
CA CYS A 62 -14.58 4.01 -10.09
C CYS A 62 -13.24 4.52 -9.56
N TYR A 63 -12.50 5.28 -10.37
CA TYR A 63 -11.23 5.87 -9.96
C TYR A 63 -11.45 7.22 -9.29
N LEU A 64 -11.02 7.29 -8.03
CA LEU A 64 -11.28 8.41 -7.11
C LEU A 64 -10.08 9.35 -6.96
N GLY A 65 -9.10 9.28 -7.86
CA GLY A 65 -7.86 10.06 -7.77
C GLY A 65 -6.84 9.45 -6.80
N ARG A 66 -5.99 10.30 -6.22
CA ARG A 66 -4.90 9.88 -5.30
C ARG A 66 -5.25 10.17 -3.85
N SER A 67 -4.71 9.37 -2.94
CA SER A 67 -4.67 9.72 -1.51
C SER A 67 -3.74 10.92 -1.27
N ALA A 68 -3.74 11.44 -0.04
CA ALA A 68 -2.81 12.49 0.35
C ALA A 68 -1.34 12.08 0.08
N SER A 69 -0.56 13.06 -0.36
CA SER A 69 0.89 12.92 -0.51
C SER A 69 1.55 12.78 0.87
N ARG A 70 2.64 12.03 0.94
CA ARG A 70 3.40 11.79 2.15
C ARG A 70 4.85 11.43 1.84
N ALA A 71 5.70 11.46 2.85
CA ALA A 71 7.03 10.87 2.79
C ALA A 71 7.02 9.52 3.50
N LEU A 72 7.41 8.46 2.80
CA LEU A 72 7.64 7.16 3.42
C LEU A 72 9.06 7.08 3.96
N ARG A 73 9.28 6.20 4.94
CA ARG A 73 10.61 5.84 5.44
C ARG A 73 10.88 4.40 5.09
N LEU A 74 11.91 4.19 4.28
CA LEU A 74 12.35 2.86 3.89
C LEU A 74 13.52 2.41 4.74
N LEU A 75 13.44 1.18 5.24
CA LEU A 75 14.54 0.44 5.85
C LEU A 75 15.56 0.02 4.77
N PRO A 76 16.75 -0.47 5.17
CA PRO A 76 17.79 -0.87 4.24
C PRO A 76 17.37 -1.96 3.25
N ASP A 77 16.43 -2.83 3.64
CA ASP A 77 15.87 -3.88 2.76
C ASP A 77 14.65 -3.42 1.95
N GLY A 78 14.34 -2.12 1.95
CA GLY A 78 13.22 -1.55 1.19
C GLY A 78 11.84 -1.71 1.82
N ARG A 79 11.71 -2.33 3.01
CA ARG A 79 10.45 -2.31 3.76
C ARG A 79 10.14 -0.90 4.25
N VAL A 80 8.84 -0.56 4.31
CA VAL A 80 8.37 0.72 4.86
C VAL A 80 8.18 0.60 6.37
N ILE A 81 8.76 1.52 7.14
CA ILE A 81 8.33 1.73 8.53
C ILE A 81 7.16 2.71 8.56
N HIS A 82 5.99 2.21 8.94
CA HIS A 82 4.75 2.99 8.90
C HIS A 82 4.69 4.04 10.02
N GLU A 83 4.06 5.18 9.73
CA GLU A 83 3.76 6.26 10.69
C GLU A 83 3.16 5.70 12.00
N ARG A 84 2.20 4.77 11.88
CA ARG A 84 1.56 4.15 13.05
C ARG A 84 2.53 3.34 13.90
N ALA A 85 3.50 2.65 13.28
CA ALA A 85 4.54 1.93 14.02
C ALA A 85 5.45 2.91 14.78
N ILE A 86 5.84 4.02 14.13
CA ILE A 86 6.61 5.10 14.75
C ILE A 86 5.86 5.69 15.95
N GLN A 87 4.56 5.98 15.80
CA GLN A 87 3.73 6.51 16.89
C GLN A 87 3.59 5.50 18.05
N LYS A 88 3.39 4.21 17.75
CA LYS A 88 3.37 3.16 18.78
C LYS A 88 4.66 3.10 19.59
N ILE A 89 5.81 3.18 18.92
CA ILE A 89 7.12 3.21 19.59
C ILE A 89 7.23 4.45 20.46
N ARG A 90 6.94 5.63 19.90
CA ARG A 90 7.05 6.91 20.62
C ARG A 90 6.15 6.93 21.87
N GLY A 91 4.90 6.52 21.73
CA GLY A 91 3.92 6.49 22.83
C GLY A 91 4.06 5.31 23.78
N GLY A 92 4.95 4.35 23.52
CA GLY A 92 5.06 3.13 24.34
C GLY A 92 3.78 2.29 24.36
N GLU A 93 3.00 2.33 23.28
CA GLU A 93 1.71 1.64 23.18
C GLU A 93 1.86 0.11 23.21
N ARG A 94 0.76 -0.62 23.45
CA ARG A 94 0.79 -2.09 23.41
C ARG A 94 1.37 -2.59 22.08
N GLY A 95 2.38 -3.46 22.17
CA GLY A 95 3.10 -4.00 21.02
C GLY A 95 4.21 -3.11 20.48
N TRP A 96 4.61 -2.04 21.18
CA TRP A 96 5.69 -1.15 20.74
C TRP A 96 7.02 -1.87 20.54
N ARG A 97 7.35 -2.90 21.35
CA ARG A 97 8.58 -3.70 21.19
C ARG A 97 8.61 -4.39 19.83
N TYR A 98 7.50 -4.99 19.43
CA TYR A 98 7.37 -5.59 18.09
C TYR A 98 7.51 -4.55 16.99
N ALA A 99 6.96 -3.35 17.18
CA ALA A 99 7.13 -2.24 16.23
C ALA A 99 8.58 -1.72 16.15
N ALA A 100 9.35 -1.78 17.24
CA ALA A 100 10.76 -1.39 17.28
C ALA A 100 11.70 -2.45 16.69
N ARG A 101 11.30 -3.74 16.71
CA ARG A 101 12.13 -4.86 16.27
C ARG A 101 12.76 -4.67 14.88
N PRO A 102 12.06 -4.17 13.84
CA PRO A 102 12.69 -3.92 12.55
C PRO A 102 13.88 -2.95 12.64
N LEU A 103 13.82 -1.91 13.49
CA LEU A 103 14.96 -1.00 13.66
C LEU A 103 16.13 -1.70 14.35
N GLU A 104 15.86 -2.53 15.36
CA GLU A 104 16.87 -3.32 16.08
C GLU A 104 17.51 -4.38 15.16
N GLU A 105 16.72 -5.05 14.32
CA GLU A 105 17.18 -5.98 13.27
C GLU A 105 18.18 -5.32 12.31
N PHE A 106 18.03 -4.02 12.03
CA PHE A 106 18.93 -3.24 11.18
C PHE A 106 20.03 -2.49 11.95
N GLY A 107 20.28 -2.87 13.20
CA GLY A 107 21.42 -2.39 13.98
C GLY A 107 21.13 -1.20 14.91
N ALA A 108 19.86 -0.85 15.14
CA ALA A 108 19.54 0.03 16.25
C ALA A 108 19.88 -0.67 17.57
N SER A 109 20.40 0.10 18.54
CA SER A 109 20.49 -0.39 19.92
C SER A 109 19.10 -0.77 20.43
N PRO A 110 18.97 -1.67 21.43
CA PRO A 110 17.67 -1.99 22.02
C PRO A 110 16.93 -0.73 22.47
N ALA A 111 15.64 -0.64 22.15
CA ALA A 111 14.82 0.50 22.50
C ALA A 111 14.64 0.59 24.04
N PRO A 112 14.84 1.77 24.65
CA PRO A 112 14.72 1.93 26.10
C PRO A 112 13.27 1.73 26.55
N SER A 113 13.09 1.20 27.76
CA SER A 113 11.76 1.04 28.37
C SER A 113 11.08 2.39 28.66
N GLY A 114 11.87 3.41 29.01
CA GLY A 114 11.42 4.77 29.32
C GLY A 114 11.14 5.63 28.08
N ASP A 115 11.50 6.91 28.10
CA ASP A 115 11.30 7.77 26.92
C ASP A 115 12.12 7.26 25.72
N LYS A 116 11.43 7.08 24.59
CA LYS A 116 11.98 6.55 23.34
C LYS A 116 12.19 7.63 22.29
N THR A 117 11.84 8.89 22.58
CA THR A 117 11.86 9.98 21.59
C THR A 117 13.25 10.20 21.02
N ALA A 118 14.26 10.33 21.86
CA ALA A 118 15.65 10.51 21.43
C ALA A 118 16.16 9.29 20.65
N TRP A 119 15.92 8.08 21.17
CA TRP A 119 16.27 6.81 20.52
C TRP A 119 15.67 6.70 19.12
N LEU A 120 14.36 6.97 18.99
CA LEU A 120 13.62 6.84 17.74
C LEU A 120 14.09 7.88 16.72
N ASN A 121 14.28 9.13 17.14
CA ASN A 121 14.77 10.18 16.24
C ASN A 121 16.18 9.87 15.74
N TYR A 122 17.07 9.39 16.61
CA TYR A 122 18.45 9.03 16.27
C TYR A 122 18.52 7.91 15.24
N TRP A 123 17.78 6.81 15.45
CA TRP A 123 17.83 5.64 14.58
C TRP A 123 17.01 5.79 13.30
N LEU A 124 15.86 6.48 13.33
CA LEU A 124 15.13 6.77 12.09
C LEU A 124 15.96 7.61 11.13
N ALA A 125 16.75 8.56 11.62
CA ALA A 125 17.61 9.37 10.76
C ALA A 125 18.75 8.57 10.11
N ARG A 126 19.25 7.53 10.78
CA ARG A 126 20.41 6.73 10.34
C ARG A 126 20.04 5.51 9.51
N LEU A 127 18.97 4.82 9.90
CA LEU A 127 18.60 3.53 9.32
C LEU A 127 17.53 3.65 8.24
N THR A 128 16.91 4.83 8.08
CA THR A 128 15.85 5.02 7.08
C THR A 128 16.19 6.07 6.06
N ARG A 129 15.84 5.79 4.81
CA ARG A 129 15.83 6.78 3.73
C ARG A 129 14.41 7.28 3.49
N LYS A 130 14.28 8.57 3.21
CA LYS A 130 12.99 9.16 2.84
C LYS A 130 12.67 8.84 1.39
N LEU A 131 11.43 8.43 1.13
CA LEU A 131 10.89 8.25 -0.22
C LEU A 131 9.69 9.20 -0.39
N PRO A 132 9.79 10.23 -1.24
CA PRO A 132 8.64 11.05 -1.62
C PRO A 132 7.56 10.20 -2.26
N HIS A 133 6.32 10.36 -1.82
CA HIS A 133 5.22 9.52 -2.27
C HIS A 133 3.97 10.37 -2.53
N GLY A 134 3.60 10.54 -3.80
CA GLY A 134 2.47 11.39 -4.24
C GLY A 134 1.07 10.89 -3.89
N GLY A 135 0.96 9.81 -3.11
CA GLY A 135 -0.29 9.19 -2.68
C GLY A 135 -0.68 7.99 -3.55
N ASN A 136 -1.42 7.05 -2.96
CA ASN A 136 -1.86 5.83 -3.63
C ASN A 136 -3.03 6.18 -4.56
N HIS A 137 -3.13 5.52 -5.72
CA HIS A 137 -4.35 5.57 -6.53
C HIS A 137 -5.48 4.88 -5.78
N LYS A 138 -6.66 5.51 -5.74
CA LYS A 138 -7.84 5.03 -5.03
C LYS A 138 -8.91 4.57 -6.02
N TYR A 139 -9.44 3.39 -5.79
CA TYR A 139 -10.45 2.75 -6.61
C TYR A 139 -11.61 2.29 -5.75
N ALA A 140 -12.83 2.37 -6.27
CA ALA A 140 -14.02 1.95 -5.55
C ALA A 140 -15.01 1.18 -6.42
N TRP A 141 -15.67 0.20 -5.81
CA TRP A 141 -16.84 -0.47 -6.37
C TRP A 141 -18.02 -0.28 -5.45
N ALA A 142 -19.18 0.00 -6.04
CA ALA A 142 -20.45 -0.10 -5.35
C ALA A 142 -21.04 -1.49 -5.59
N LEU A 143 -21.36 -2.19 -4.50
CA LEU A 143 -21.92 -3.54 -4.54
C LEU A 143 -23.44 -3.54 -4.67
N ASP A 144 -24.10 -2.41 -4.40
CA ASP A 144 -25.55 -2.24 -4.57
C ASP A 144 -25.92 -0.94 -5.33
N ARG A 145 -27.22 -0.83 -5.67
CA ARG A 145 -27.74 0.30 -6.46
C ARG A 145 -27.74 1.62 -5.70
N THR A 146 -27.90 1.58 -4.38
CA THR A 146 -27.93 2.78 -3.54
C THR A 146 -26.52 3.35 -3.43
N ALA A 147 -25.53 2.52 -3.09
CA ALA A 147 -24.13 2.90 -3.06
C ALA A 147 -23.62 3.36 -4.43
N ARG A 148 -24.12 2.78 -5.54
CA ARG A 148 -23.73 3.21 -6.89
C ARG A 148 -24.14 4.65 -7.20
N LYS A 149 -25.26 5.12 -6.65
CA LYS A 149 -25.70 6.51 -6.77
C LYS A 149 -24.87 7.48 -5.93
N LEU A 150 -24.14 6.98 -4.93
CA LEU A 150 -23.27 7.78 -4.06
C LEU A 150 -21.84 7.87 -4.59
N LEU A 151 -21.45 7.02 -5.55
CA LEU A 151 -20.16 7.13 -6.20
C LEU A 151 -20.13 8.39 -7.08
N PRO A 152 -19.06 9.18 -7.04
CA PRO A 152 -18.86 10.26 -7.98
C PRO A 152 -18.56 9.70 -9.38
N ASP A 153 -18.59 10.59 -10.37
CA ASP A 153 -18.05 10.28 -11.68
C ASP A 153 -16.58 9.89 -11.58
N SER A 154 -16.22 8.81 -12.26
CA SER A 154 -14.84 8.34 -12.25
C SER A 154 -13.93 9.36 -12.92
N HIS A 155 -12.81 9.68 -12.27
CA HIS A 155 -11.74 10.41 -12.93
C HIS A 155 -11.13 9.54 -14.06
N PRO A 156 -10.44 10.15 -15.04
CA PRO A 156 -9.68 9.40 -16.03
C PRO A 156 -8.64 8.49 -15.37
N TYR A 157 -8.60 7.23 -15.78
CA TYR A 157 -7.65 6.28 -15.24
C TYR A 157 -6.20 6.73 -15.47
N PRO A 158 -5.30 6.48 -14.50
CA PRO A 158 -3.88 6.75 -14.71
C PRO A 158 -3.36 5.87 -15.85
N LYS A 159 -2.56 6.47 -16.73
CA LYS A 159 -1.85 5.76 -17.80
C LYS A 159 -0.36 5.81 -17.50
N VAL A 160 0.34 4.69 -17.69
CA VAL A 160 1.81 4.71 -17.69
C VAL A 160 2.26 5.15 -19.07
N THR A 161 2.96 6.29 -19.17
CA THR A 161 3.68 6.63 -20.39
C THR A 161 4.93 5.75 -20.43
N VAL A 162 5.06 4.87 -21.43
CA VAL A 162 6.24 4.02 -21.58
C VAL A 162 7.41 4.91 -22.04
N PRO A 163 8.36 5.18 -21.15
CA PRO A 163 9.71 4.68 -21.42
C PRO A 163 10.42 4.33 -20.11
N GLN A 164 10.33 3.07 -19.64
CA GLN A 164 11.25 2.46 -18.64
C GLN A 164 10.86 1.03 -18.19
N LEU A 165 10.11 0.26 -18.99
CA LEU A 165 10.11 -1.19 -18.82
C LEU A 165 11.40 -1.72 -19.48
N LYS A 166 12.47 -1.86 -18.69
CA LYS A 166 13.50 -2.86 -19.03
C LYS A 166 12.81 -4.21 -18.86
N LEU A 167 12.40 -4.77 -19.99
CA LEU A 167 12.03 -6.18 -20.12
C LEU A 167 13.22 -6.99 -19.59
N TRP A 168 12.96 -7.83 -18.59
CA TRP A 168 13.78 -9.01 -18.31
C TRP A 168 13.09 -10.17 -19.01
#